data_AF-A0A966FER2-F1
#
_entry.id   AF-A0A966FER2-F1
#
_cell.length_a   1.000
_cell.length_b   1.000
_cell.length_c   1.000
_cell.angle_alpha   90.00
_cell.angle_beta   90.00
_cell.angle_gamma   90.00
#
_symmetry.space_group_name_H-M   'P 1'
#
loop_
_entity.id
_entity.type
_entity.pdbx_description
1 polymer ?
#
loop_
_entity_poly.entity_id
_entity_poly.type
_entity_poly.pdbx_seq_one_letter_code
_entity_poly.pdbx_strand_id
1 'polypeptide(L)' 'PAGQQPTHAPRILIEGVNNLTYKLALCCRPQPTDAIVAYVTRDRGITIHRRVCPFMQRVPEEREDRLLDARWSA' A
#
# COMPACT_ATOMS: atom_id res chain seq x y z
N PRO A 1 -3.10 -18.56 -15.61
CA PRO A 1 -2.30 -19.22 -14.54
C PRO A 1 -1.62 -18.14 -13.70
N ALA A 2 -2.04 -18.03 -12.44
CA ALA A 2 -1.68 -16.95 -11.54
C ALA A 2 -0.17 -16.94 -11.23
N GLY A 3 0.46 -15.79 -11.42
CA GLY A 3 1.88 -15.57 -11.13
C GLY A 3 2.19 -15.91 -9.68
N GLN A 4 3.05 -16.91 -9.51
CA GLN A 4 3.58 -17.33 -8.22
C GLN A 4 4.45 -16.20 -7.66
N GLN A 5 3.96 -15.51 -6.63
CA GLN A 5 4.81 -14.60 -5.85
C GLN A 5 5.72 -15.43 -4.92
N PRO A 6 7.00 -15.07 -4.78
CA PRO A 6 7.98 -15.81 -3.99
C PRO A 6 7.57 -15.88 -2.51
N THR A 7 7.76 -17.05 -1.92
CA THR A 7 7.24 -17.51 -0.62
C THR A 7 7.97 -16.97 0.61
N HIS A 8 8.69 -15.84 0.51
CA HIS A 8 9.50 -15.34 1.62
C HIS A 8 9.60 -13.80 1.71
N ALA A 9 8.67 -13.08 1.07
CA ALA A 9 8.48 -11.65 1.28
C ALA A 9 7.19 -11.43 2.07
N PRO A 10 7.17 -10.56 3.09
CA PRO A 10 5.95 -10.22 3.82
C PRO A 10 4.90 -9.72 2.82
N ARG A 11 3.79 -10.46 2.73
CA ARG A 11 2.71 -10.17 1.78
C ARG A 11 1.86 -9.04 2.35
N ILE A 12 1.47 -8.09 1.52
CA ILE A 12 0.53 -7.03 1.93
C ILE A 12 -0.87 -7.42 1.47
N LEU A 13 -1.84 -7.32 2.37
CA LEU A 13 -3.26 -7.44 2.09
C LEU A 13 -3.83 -6.03 1.95
N ILE A 14 -4.59 -5.78 0.89
CA ILE A 14 -5.23 -4.50 0.59
C ILE A 14 -6.72 -4.76 0.44
N GLU A 15 -7.54 -4.01 1.17
CA GLU A 15 -9.00 -4.22 1.13
C GLU A 15 -9.57 -3.89 -0.25
N GLY A 16 -10.51 -4.73 -0.71
CA GLY A 16 -11.18 -4.57 -2.00
C GLY A 16 -10.32 -4.85 -3.23
N VAL A 17 -9.06 -5.26 -3.06
CA VAL A 17 -8.11 -5.45 -4.17
C VAL A 17 -7.47 -6.83 -4.11
N ASN A 18 -7.79 -7.66 -5.10
CA ASN A 18 -7.13 -8.96 -5.32
C ASN A 18 -6.17 -8.86 -6.51
N ASN A 19 -4.96 -9.43 -6.37
CA ASN A 19 -4.00 -9.61 -7.45
C ASN A 19 -3.48 -8.33 -8.17
N LEU A 20 -3.51 -7.15 -7.54
CA LEU A 20 -2.85 -5.96 -8.08
C LEU A 20 -1.39 -5.82 -7.60
N THR A 21 -0.53 -5.38 -8.50
CA THR A 21 0.86 -5.02 -8.20
C THR A 21 0.89 -3.76 -7.33
N TYR A 22 1.61 -3.85 -6.21
CA TYR A 22 1.91 -2.71 -5.36
C TYR A 22 3.42 -2.48 -5.27
N LYS A 23 3.82 -1.28 -4.85
CA LYS A 23 5.20 -0.95 -4.49
C LYS A 23 5.26 -0.26 -3.14
N LEU A 24 6.38 -0.40 -2.44
CA LEU A 24 6.63 0.34 -1.19
C LEU A 24 7.10 1.77 -1.49
N ALA A 25 6.60 2.74 -0.74
CA ALA A 25 7.00 4.13 -0.88
C ALA A 25 8.45 4.36 -0.43
N LEU A 26 9.25 5.00 -1.28
CA LEU A 26 10.64 5.34 -0.95
C LEU A 26 10.75 6.48 0.09
N CYS A 27 9.72 7.32 0.22
CA CYS A 27 9.73 8.47 1.12
C CYS A 27 9.66 8.08 2.60
N CYS A 28 9.02 6.96 2.94
CA CYS A 28 8.85 6.51 4.33
C CYS A 28 9.32 5.08 4.58
N ARG A 29 9.71 4.34 3.53
CA ARG A 29 10.30 2.99 3.57
C ARG A 29 9.60 2.04 4.56
N PRO A 30 8.31 1.71 4.34
CA PRO A 30 7.52 0.90 5.26
C PRO A 30 8.17 -0.45 5.57
N GLN A 31 8.15 -0.83 6.85
CA GLN A 31 8.62 -2.11 7.38
C GLN A 31 7.44 -2.96 7.90
N PRO A 32 7.61 -4.29 8.03
CA PRO A 32 6.56 -5.18 8.53
C PRO A 32 5.95 -4.82 9.88
N THR A 33 6.66 -4.05 10.71
CA THR A 33 6.20 -3.57 12.02
C THR A 33 5.44 -2.24 11.95
N ASP A 34 5.45 -1.56 10.80
CA ASP A 34 4.77 -0.26 10.63
C ASP A 34 3.28 -0.45 10.33
N ALA A 35 2.46 0.45 10.87
CA ALA A 35 1.10 0.64 10.39
C ALA A 35 1.13 1.26 8.98
N ILE A 36 0.50 0.60 8.02
CA ILE A 36 0.51 0.97 6.60
C ILE A 36 -0.88 1.40 6.09
N VAL A 37 -0.86 2.05 4.93
CA VAL A 37 -2.03 2.44 4.13
C VAL A 37 -1.65 2.32 2.66
N ALA A 38 -2.59 1.89 1.83
CA ALA A 38 -2.43 1.87 0.38
C ALA A 38 -2.98 3.17 -0.23
N TYR A 39 -2.27 3.71 -1.22
CA TYR A 39 -2.69 4.88 -1.98
C TYR A 39 -2.71 4.57 -3.47
N VAL A 40 -3.86 4.78 -4.11
CA VAL A 40 -4.06 4.58 -5.55
C VAL A 40 -3.50 5.78 -6.32
N THR A 41 -2.45 5.53 -7.11
CA THR A 41 -1.84 6.57 -7.96
C THR A 41 -2.65 6.79 -9.24
N ARG A 42 -2.40 7.90 -9.93
CA ARG A 42 -3.10 8.26 -11.18
C ARG A 42 -3.02 7.18 -12.25
N ASP A 43 -1.90 6.47 -12.35
CA ASP A 43 -1.64 5.47 -13.39
C ASP A 43 -2.10 4.05 -12.99
N ARG A 44 -3.08 3.93 -12.09
CA ARG A 44 -3.65 2.66 -11.57
C ARG A 44 -2.64 1.76 -10.84
N GLY A 45 -1.54 2.31 -10.36
CA GLY A 45 -0.61 1.61 -9.47
C GLY A 45 -0.97 1.85 -7.99
N ILE A 46 -0.63 0.90 -7.12
CA ILE A 46 -0.76 1.10 -5.67
C ILE A 46 0.61 1.37 -5.07
N THR A 47 0.71 2.43 -4.28
CA THR A 47 1.90 2.68 -3.45
C THR A 47 1.54 2.54 -1.98
N ILE A 48 2.32 1.73 -1.26
CA ILE A 48 2.14 1.52 0.18
C ILE A 48 2.97 2.55 0.94
N HIS A 49 2.31 3.29 1.81
CA HIS A 49 2.91 4.24 2.72
C HIS A 49 2.71 3.80 4.18
N ARG A 50 3.51 4.36 5.09
CA ARG A 50 3.15 4.34 6.52
C ARG A 50 1.96 5.25 6.74
N ARG A 51 1.07 4.92 7.68
CA ARG A 51 -0.08 5.79 8.05
C ARG A 51 0.38 7.19 8.46
N VAL A 52 1.52 7.29 9.12
CA VAL A 52 2.14 8.55 9.58
C VAL A 52 3.08 9.21 8.57
N CYS A 53 3.00 8.83 7.29
CA CYS A 53 3.86 9.42 6.25
C CYS A 53 3.50 10.91 6.04
N PRO A 54 4.47 11.86 6.00
CA PRO A 54 4.19 13.29 5.83
C PRO A 54 3.46 13.66 4.52
N PHE A 55 3.55 12.81 3.50
CA PHE A 55 2.75 12.95 2.28
C PHE A 55 1.29 12.55 2.53
N MET A 56 1.07 11.40 3.20
CA MET A 56 -0.26 10.89 3.51
C MET A 56 -1.03 11.82 4.45
N GLN A 57 -0.33 12.44 5.40
CA GLN A 57 -0.89 13.44 6.32
C GLN A 57 -1.32 14.75 5.62
N ARG A 58 -0.97 14.93 4.34
CA ARG A 58 -1.31 16.12 3.53
C ARG A 58 -2.15 15.77 2.31
N VAL A 59 -2.68 14.55 2.24
CA VAL A 59 -3.64 14.18 1.19
C VAL A 59 -4.90 15.02 1.41
N PRO A 60 -5.37 15.76 0.39
CA PRO A 60 -6.60 16.54 0.52
C PRO A 60 -7.82 15.63 0.57
N GLU A 61 -8.90 16.10 1.21
CA GLU A 61 -10.17 15.37 1.41
C GLU A 61 -10.73 14.77 0.11
N GLU A 62 -10.72 15.57 -0.96
CA GLU A 62 -11.10 15.18 -2.33
C GLU A 62 -10.25 14.05 -2.96
N ARG A 63 -9.24 13.54 -2.26
CA ARG A 63 -8.42 12.39 -2.69
C ARG A 63 -8.39 11.26 -1.66
N GLU A 64 -9.16 11.36 -0.57
CA GLU A 64 -9.24 10.30 0.42
C GLU A 64 -9.91 9.04 -0.12
N ASP A 65 -10.74 9.16 -1.17
CA ASP A 65 -11.31 8.05 -1.94
C ASP A 65 -10.25 7.12 -2.56
N ARG A 66 -9.01 7.59 -2.67
CA ARG A 66 -7.86 6.84 -3.19
C ARG A 66 -7.10 6.10 -2.10
N LEU A 67 -7.49 6.25 -0.83
CA LEU A 67 -6.93 5.53 0.29
C LEU A 67 -7.63 4.17 0.42
N LEU A 68 -6.83 3.14 0.57
CA LEU A 68 -7.31 1.79 0.85
C LEU A 68 -6.66 1.28 2.12
N ASP A 69 -7.43 0.56 2.93
CA ASP A 69 -6.87 -0.11 4.09
C ASP A 69 -5.90 -1.20 3.64
N ALA A 70 -4.74 -1.22 4.30
CA ALA A 70 -3.68 -2.18 4.02
C ALA A 70 -3.06 -2.69 5.31
N ARG A 71 -2.64 -3.95 5.31
CA ARG A 71 -1.95 -4.58 6.43
C ARG A 71 -0.91 -5.59 5.97
N TRP A 72 0.09 -5.81 6.79
CA TRP A 72 1.03 -6.91 6.61
C TRP A 72 0.32 -8.24 6.92
N SER A 73 0.52 -9.22 6.05
CA SER A 73 0.20 -10.62 6.30
C SER A 73 1.34 -11.23 7.10
N ALA A 74 0.98 -11.88 8.20
CA ALA A 74 1.84 -12.86 8.85
C ALA A 74 2.05 -14.09 7.93
#